data_AF-A0A1T5AR78-F1
#
_entry.id   AF-A0A1T5AR78-F1
#
_cell.length_a   1.000
_cell.length_b   1.000
_cell.length_c   1.000
_cell.angle_alpha   90.00
_cell.angle_beta   90.00
_cell.angle_gamma   90.00
#
_symmetry.space_group_name_H-M   'P 1'
#
loop_
_entity.id
_entity.type
_entity.pdbx_description
1 polymer ?
#
loop_
_entity_poly.entity_id
_entity_poly.type
_entity_poly.pdbx_seq_one_letter_code
_entity_poly.pdbx_strand_id
1 'polypeptide(L)'
;MSARRTAASGSWSGNGRGATARRVVPVDNQRLDVEGLATIDRNGGRYLLAPSPTDNAYAVFRLPEAEYVGRFAAAAGSFDASSVTDGILAAAGDFSPAYPDGILPAQDGDNAPSAQNYRLERWDVIAAALTL
;
A
#
# COMPACT_ATOMS: atom_id res chain seq x y z
N MET A 1 30.50 24.85 11.88
CA MET A 1 30.32 23.68 11.00
C MET A 1 29.07 22.93 11.46
N SER A 2 27.97 23.04 10.71
CA SER A 2 26.71 22.36 11.03
C SER A 2 26.65 21.04 10.28
N ALA A 3 26.60 19.93 11.01
CA ALA A 3 26.46 18.60 10.43
C ALA A 3 25.04 18.43 9.88
N ARG A 4 24.90 18.40 8.55
CA ARG A 4 23.67 17.95 7.91
C ARG A 4 23.49 16.46 8.23
N ARG A 5 22.51 16.13 9.07
CA ARG A 5 21.95 14.77 9.12
C ARG A 5 21.11 14.58 7.86
N THR A 6 21.65 13.86 6.89
CA THR A 6 20.85 13.26 5.83
C THR A 6 20.11 12.08 6.44
N ALA A 7 18.82 12.24 6.75
CA ALA A 7 17.97 11.09 7.04
C ALA A 7 17.78 10.31 5.74
N ALA A 8 18.31 9.09 5.67
CA ALA A 8 17.96 8.18 4.59
C ALA A 8 16.59 7.56 4.92
N SER A 9 15.57 7.92 4.14
CA SER A 9 14.24 7.29 4.20
C SER A 9 14.29 5.88 3.60
N GLY A 10 13.59 4.92 4.22
CA GLY A 10 13.60 3.52 3.81
C GLY A 10 12.52 2.70 4.50
N SER A 11 11.95 1.72 3.80
CA SER A 11 11.03 0.73 4.37
C SER A 11 11.80 -0.47 4.94
N TRP A 12 11.45 -0.92 6.13
CA TRP A 12 12.19 -1.94 6.89
C TRP A 12 11.31 -3.16 7.20
N SER A 13 11.86 -4.38 7.06
CA SER A 13 11.21 -5.61 7.52
C SER A 13 11.83 -6.10 8.83
N GLY A 14 11.02 -6.48 9.82
CA GLY A 14 11.48 -7.07 11.08
C GLY A 14 10.46 -8.02 11.72
N ASN A 15 10.93 -8.97 12.52
CA ASN A 15 10.13 -10.03 13.17
C ASN A 15 9.83 -9.75 14.66
N GLY A 16 9.94 -8.49 15.11
CA GLY A 16 9.53 -8.06 16.45
C GLY A 16 10.40 -8.53 17.63
N ARG A 17 11.48 -9.30 17.41
CA ARG A 17 12.47 -9.65 18.45
C ARG A 17 13.87 -9.48 17.89
N GLY A 18 14.56 -8.40 18.27
CA GLY A 18 15.93 -8.14 17.82
C GLY A 18 16.08 -8.24 16.29
N ALA A 19 15.25 -7.52 15.55
CA ALA A 19 15.29 -7.56 14.09
C ALA A 19 16.49 -6.74 13.57
N THR A 20 17.37 -7.38 12.81
CA THR A 20 18.24 -6.67 11.88
C THR A 20 17.35 -6.06 10.82
N ALA A 21 17.11 -4.76 10.92
CA ALA A 21 16.33 -4.03 9.94
C ALA A 21 17.05 -4.14 8.58
N ARG A 22 16.40 -4.76 7.61
CA ARG A 22 16.85 -4.77 6.21
C ARG A 22 16.02 -3.78 5.43
N ARG A 23 16.68 -2.87 4.70
CA ARG A 23 16.01 -2.00 3.74
C ARG A 23 15.38 -2.87 2.66
N VAL A 24 14.06 -2.76 2.52
CA VAL A 24 13.24 -3.57 1.60
C VAL A 24 13.16 -2.87 0.25
N VAL A 25 12.85 -1.57 0.24
CA VAL A 25 12.84 -0.71 -0.96
C VAL A 25 13.42 0.67 -0.60
N PRO A 26 14.26 1.30 -1.45
CA PRO A 26 14.66 2.69 -1.27
C PRO A 26 13.45 3.61 -1.45
N VAL A 27 13.32 4.60 -0.57
CA VAL A 27 12.34 5.68 -0.75
C VAL A 27 12.97 6.69 -1.71
N ASP A 28 12.39 6.84 -2.89
CA ASP A 28 12.84 7.76 -3.94
C ASP A 28 11.91 8.96 -4.13
N ASN A 29 10.85 9.08 -3.31
CA ASN A 29 9.77 10.06 -3.40
C ASN A 29 9.04 10.06 -4.77
N GLN A 30 9.23 9.01 -5.57
CA GLN A 30 8.51 8.80 -6.84
C GLN A 30 7.57 7.60 -6.77
N ARG A 31 7.91 6.60 -5.94
CA ARG A 31 7.13 5.35 -5.81
C ARG A 31 6.66 5.06 -4.38
N LEU A 32 7.20 5.77 -3.39
CA LEU A 32 6.99 5.49 -1.97
C LEU A 32 6.88 6.79 -1.18
N ASP A 33 5.79 6.92 -0.42
CA ASP A 33 5.71 7.73 0.79
C ASP A 33 5.44 6.80 1.98
N VAL A 34 6.04 7.08 3.15
CA VAL A 34 6.08 6.14 4.29
C VAL A 34 4.98 6.46 5.31
N GLU A 35 3.83 6.96 4.88
CA GLU A 35 2.72 7.25 5.79
C GLU A 35 1.78 6.03 5.96
N GLY A 36 1.70 5.13 4.96
CA GLY A 36 0.87 3.93 5.03
C GLY A 36 1.50 2.73 4.31
N LEU A 37 1.78 1.64 5.02
CA LEU A 37 2.22 0.38 4.42
C LEU A 37 1.33 -0.74 4.91
N ALA A 38 0.92 -1.63 3.99
CA ALA A 38 0.15 -2.82 4.33
C ALA A 38 0.81 -4.07 3.75
N THR A 39 0.64 -5.20 4.43
CA THR A 39 1.00 -6.51 3.87
C THR A 39 -0.19 -7.44 3.84
N ILE A 40 -0.30 -8.24 2.77
CA ILE A 40 -1.33 -9.28 2.65
C ILE A 40 -0.69 -10.60 2.24
N ASP A 41 -1.12 -11.68 2.91
CA ASP A 41 -0.76 -13.05 2.59
C ASP A 41 -1.96 -13.71 1.86
N ARG A 42 -1.83 -13.99 0.56
CA ARG A 42 -2.90 -14.61 -0.24
C ARG A 42 -2.34 -15.38 -1.42
N ASN A 43 -3.02 -16.45 -1.82
CA ASN A 43 -2.68 -17.29 -2.99
C ASN A 43 -1.23 -17.78 -3.00
N GLY A 44 -0.68 -18.10 -1.83
CA GLY A 44 0.71 -18.55 -1.67
C GLY A 44 1.77 -17.46 -1.78
N GLY A 45 1.38 -16.20 -1.98
CA GLY A 45 2.26 -15.04 -1.98
C GLY A 45 2.09 -14.16 -0.73
N ARG A 46 3.14 -13.40 -0.43
CA ARG A 46 3.11 -12.28 0.52
C ARG A 46 3.44 -11.00 -0.22
N TYR A 47 2.60 -9.99 -0.08
CA TYR A 47 2.74 -8.74 -0.82
C TYR A 47 2.84 -7.56 0.14
N LEU A 48 3.69 -6.59 -0.21
CA LEU A 48 3.75 -5.25 0.39
C LEU A 48 3.04 -4.29 -0.55
N LEU A 49 2.09 -3.53 -0.01
CA LEU A 49 1.39 -2.47 -0.70
C LEU A 49 1.87 -1.13 -0.17
N ALA A 50 2.18 -0.23 -1.09
CA ALA A 50 2.71 1.10 -0.78
C ALA A 50 1.99 2.15 -1.64
N PRO A 51 1.33 3.15 -1.04
CA PRO A 51 0.75 4.26 -1.77
C PRO A 51 1.86 5.14 -2.37
N SER A 52 1.57 5.65 -3.56
CA SER A 52 2.36 6.66 -4.25
C SER A 52 1.82 8.04 -3.91
N PRO A 53 2.66 8.97 -3.40
CA PRO A 53 2.22 10.31 -3.04
C PRO A 53 1.91 11.20 -4.26
N THR A 54 2.25 10.74 -5.47
CA THR A 54 2.24 11.59 -6.67
C THR A 54 1.07 11.33 -7.62
N ASP A 55 0.44 10.16 -7.55
CA ASP A 55 -0.50 9.74 -8.61
C ASP A 55 -1.61 8.80 -8.14
N ASN A 56 -1.94 8.79 -6.84
CA ASN A 56 -3.07 8.06 -6.26
C ASN A 56 -3.07 6.55 -6.59
N ALA A 57 -1.88 6.01 -6.85
CA ALA A 57 -1.66 4.60 -7.15
C ALA A 57 -0.98 3.88 -5.99
N TYR A 58 -1.09 2.56 -5.97
CA TYR A 58 -0.46 1.69 -5.00
C TYR A 58 0.53 0.78 -5.71
N ALA A 59 1.81 0.91 -5.38
CA ALA A 59 2.84 -0.02 -5.80
C ALA A 59 2.72 -1.31 -4.99
N VAL A 60 2.86 -2.45 -5.67
CA VAL A 60 2.81 -3.78 -5.07
C VAL A 60 4.15 -4.45 -5.25
N PHE A 61 4.69 -4.99 -4.16
CA PHE A 61 5.95 -5.72 -4.13
C PHE A 61 5.74 -7.12 -3.56
N ARG A 62 6.29 -8.15 -4.18
CA ARG A 62 6.37 -9.49 -3.61
C ARG A 62 7.47 -9.54 -2.56
N LEU A 63 7.13 -10.06 -1.39
CA LEU A 63 8.05 -10.30 -0.29
C LEU A 63 8.54 -11.76 -0.31
N PRO A 64 9.73 -12.05 0.28
CA PRO A 64 10.59 -11.12 1.00
C PRO A 64 11.53 -10.27 0.15
N GLU A 65 11.78 -10.59 -1.12
CA GLU A 65 12.79 -9.94 -1.95
C GLU A 65 12.47 -8.48 -2.30
N ALA A 66 11.23 -8.03 -2.09
CA ALA A 66 10.71 -6.72 -2.50
C ALA A 66 10.70 -6.54 -4.02
N GLU A 67 10.37 -7.62 -4.73
CA GLU A 67 10.26 -7.59 -6.18
C GLU A 67 9.02 -6.78 -6.57
N TYR A 68 9.19 -5.72 -7.38
CA TYR A 68 8.07 -4.95 -7.89
C TYR A 68 7.24 -5.80 -8.85
N VAL A 69 5.97 -6.07 -8.51
CA VAL A 69 5.06 -6.89 -9.33
C VAL A 69 4.04 -6.05 -10.10
N GLY A 70 3.97 -4.75 -9.84
CA GLY A 70 3.13 -3.82 -10.57
C GLY A 70 2.51 -2.78 -9.67
N ARG A 71 1.50 -2.08 -10.20
CA ARG A 71 0.74 -1.08 -9.45
C ARG A 71 -0.71 -1.05 -9.92
N PHE A 72 -1.61 -0.64 -9.04
CA PHE A 72 -2.99 -0.36 -9.38
C PHE A 72 -3.36 1.05 -8.90
N ALA A 73 -4.28 1.71 -9.59
CA ALA A 73 -4.94 2.90 -9.06
C ALA A 73 -6.21 2.46 -8.34
N ALA A 74 -6.57 3.15 -7.25
CA ALA A 74 -7.94 3.02 -6.73
C ALA A 74 -8.91 3.34 -7.86
N ALA A 75 -9.86 2.45 -8.11
CA ALA A 75 -10.82 2.68 -9.17
C ALA A 75 -11.69 3.88 -8.79
N ALA A 76 -11.94 4.80 -9.73
CA ALA A 76 -13.02 5.76 -9.56
C ALA A 76 -14.34 4.96 -9.55
N GLY A 77 -14.86 4.70 -8.36
CA GLY A 77 -16.22 4.18 -8.17
C GLY A 77 -17.24 5.31 -8.35
N SER A 78 -18.31 5.30 -7.55
CA SER A 78 -19.26 6.42 -7.44
C SER A 78 -18.67 7.69 -6.80
N PHE A 79 -17.37 7.69 -6.50
CA PHE A 79 -16.63 8.74 -5.82
C PHE A 79 -15.26 8.89 -6.50
N ASP A 80 -14.68 10.09 -6.54
CA ASP A 80 -13.45 10.46 -7.27
C ASP A 80 -12.23 9.60 -6.91
N ALA A 81 -11.12 9.58 -7.66
CA ALA A 81 -9.93 8.83 -7.20
C ALA A 81 -9.42 9.41 -5.87
N SER A 82 -8.98 8.58 -4.90
CA SER A 82 -8.53 9.09 -3.59
C SER A 82 -7.35 10.05 -3.75
N SER A 83 -7.47 11.31 -3.36
CA SER A 83 -6.32 12.22 -3.24
C SER A 83 -5.85 12.21 -1.78
N VAL A 84 -4.56 11.95 -1.57
CA VAL A 84 -3.91 11.92 -0.25
C VAL A 84 -4.37 10.74 0.61
N THR A 85 -3.59 9.66 0.59
CA THR A 85 -3.79 8.50 1.46
C THR A 85 -2.67 8.46 2.49
N ASP A 86 -2.99 8.72 3.77
CA ASP A 86 -2.04 8.55 4.87
C ASP A 86 -2.03 7.06 5.26
N GLY A 87 -3.19 6.49 5.59
CA GLY A 87 -3.30 5.11 6.11
C GLY A 87 -3.89 4.09 5.13
N ILE A 88 -3.27 2.91 5.04
CA ILE A 88 -3.84 1.71 4.39
C ILE A 88 -3.81 0.47 5.28
N LEU A 89 -4.77 -0.42 5.06
CA LEU A 89 -4.81 -1.77 5.61
C LEU A 89 -5.08 -2.76 4.47
N ALA A 90 -4.58 -3.99 4.60
CA ALA A 90 -4.92 -5.09 3.70
C ALA A 90 -5.20 -6.33 4.55
N ALA A 91 -6.32 -7.01 4.26
CA ALA A 91 -6.69 -8.24 4.97
C ALA A 91 -7.19 -9.28 3.97
N ALA A 92 -6.63 -10.49 4.08
CA ALA A 92 -7.05 -11.66 3.31
C ALA A 92 -8.24 -12.34 3.98
N GLY A 93 -9.21 -12.80 3.18
CA GLY A 93 -10.38 -13.54 3.67
C GLY A 93 -11.64 -13.23 2.89
N ASP A 94 -12.68 -14.04 3.12
CA ASP A 94 -14.03 -13.72 2.65
C ASP A 94 -14.71 -12.83 3.69
N PHE A 95 -14.96 -11.58 3.33
CA PHE A 95 -15.65 -10.61 4.18
C PHE A 95 -17.11 -10.41 3.78
N SER A 96 -17.49 -10.83 2.57
CA SER A 96 -18.85 -10.81 2.01
C SER A 96 -18.81 -11.22 0.54
N PRO A 97 -19.96 -11.45 -0.12
CA PRO A 97 -20.01 -11.59 -1.58
C PRO A 97 -19.39 -10.42 -2.38
N ALA A 98 -19.31 -9.22 -1.79
CA ALA A 98 -18.66 -8.07 -2.41
C ALA A 98 -17.13 -8.07 -2.25
N TYR A 99 -16.59 -8.78 -1.24
CA TYR A 99 -15.16 -8.88 -0.93
C TYR A 99 -14.80 -10.35 -0.62
N PRO A 100 -14.87 -11.24 -1.61
CA PRO A 100 -14.77 -12.68 -1.39
C PRO A 100 -13.34 -13.17 -1.11
N ASP A 101 -12.32 -12.39 -1.46
CA ASP A 101 -10.92 -12.81 -1.42
C ASP A 101 -9.99 -11.86 -0.64
N GLY A 102 -10.54 -10.80 -0.09
CA GLY A 102 -9.82 -9.83 0.72
C GLY A 102 -10.30 -8.41 0.49
N ILE A 103 -9.97 -7.56 1.46
CA ILE A 103 -10.36 -6.15 1.49
C ILE A 103 -9.14 -5.27 1.73
N LEU A 104 -9.11 -4.15 1.03
CA LEU A 104 -8.09 -3.11 1.18
C LEU A 104 -8.76 -1.77 1.53
N PRO A 105 -8.90 -1.44 2.83
CA PRO A 105 -9.27 -0.09 3.24
C PRO A 105 -8.12 0.88 3.00
N ALA A 106 -8.38 1.95 2.26
CA ALA A 106 -7.47 3.06 2.07
C ALA A 106 -8.16 4.38 2.44
N GLN A 107 -7.50 5.21 3.23
CA GLN A 107 -8.01 6.53 3.56
C GLN A 107 -8.08 7.40 2.28
N ASP A 108 -9.16 8.17 2.19
CA ASP A 108 -9.32 9.22 1.20
C ASP A 108 -9.34 10.58 1.92
N GLY A 109 -8.22 11.29 1.82
CA GLY A 109 -7.98 12.58 2.47
C GLY A 109 -8.70 13.74 1.79
N ASP A 110 -9.12 13.57 0.54
CA ASP A 110 -9.75 14.59 -0.30
C ASP A 110 -11.09 14.09 -0.83
N ASN A 111 -12.10 14.18 0.02
CA ASN A 111 -13.47 13.81 -0.28
C ASN A 111 -14.40 15.05 -0.30
N ALA A 112 -13.88 16.20 -0.73
CA ALA A 112 -14.64 17.45 -0.73
C ALA A 112 -15.90 17.36 -1.62
N PRO A 113 -17.04 17.95 -1.21
CA PRO A 113 -17.26 18.80 -0.03
C PRO A 113 -17.56 18.00 1.26
N SER A 114 -17.46 16.68 1.23
CA SER A 114 -17.72 15.80 2.38
C SER A 114 -16.49 15.66 3.29
N ALA A 115 -16.69 15.02 4.45
CA ALA A 115 -15.59 14.65 5.33
C ALA A 115 -14.75 13.51 4.71
N GLN A 116 -13.49 13.42 5.12
CA GLN A 116 -12.60 12.30 4.80
C GLN A 116 -13.26 10.96 5.15
N ASN A 117 -13.00 9.95 4.34
CA ASN A 117 -13.56 8.61 4.51
C ASN A 117 -12.53 7.52 4.13
N TYR A 118 -13.03 6.31 3.87
CA TYR A 118 -12.23 5.21 3.39
C TYR A 118 -12.83 4.62 2.13
N ARG A 119 -11.96 4.24 1.21
CA ARG A 119 -12.28 3.41 0.05
C ARG A 119 -11.95 1.97 0.35
N LEU A 120 -12.74 1.08 -0.21
CA LEU A 120 -12.61 -0.35 -0.02
C LEU A 120 -12.31 -0.98 -1.36
N GLU A 121 -11.08 -1.45 -1.52
CA GLU A 121 -10.66 -2.16 -2.73
C GLU A 121 -10.72 -3.67 -2.53
N ARG A 122 -10.95 -4.36 -3.64
CA ARG A 122 -11.08 -5.82 -3.70
C ARG A 122 -9.75 -6.47 -4.04
N TRP A 123 -9.29 -7.38 -3.20
CA TRP A 123 -8.02 -8.08 -3.45
C TRP A 123 -8.07 -8.96 -4.70
N ASP A 124 -9.17 -9.68 -4.96
CA ASP A 124 -9.28 -10.55 -6.14
C ASP A 124 -9.18 -9.75 -7.46
N VAL A 125 -9.76 -8.56 -7.50
CA VAL A 125 -9.66 -7.66 -8.67
C VAL A 125 -8.23 -7.18 -8.87
N ILE A 126 -7.55 -6.77 -7.79
CA ILE A 126 -6.15 -6.34 -7.83
C ILE A 126 -5.25 -7.50 -8.26
N ALA A 127 -5.41 -8.68 -7.66
CA ALA A 127 -4.63 -9.87 -7.96
C ALA A 127 -4.81 -10.31 -9.43
N ALA A 128 -6.04 -10.30 -9.95
CA ALA A 128 -6.30 -10.59 -11.34
C ALA A 128 -5.65 -9.56 -12.29
N ALA A 129 -5.75 -8.26 -11.98
CA ALA A 129 -5.16 -7.20 -12.80
C ALA A 129 -3.63 -7.27 -12.83
N LEU A 130 -3.01 -7.73 -11.75
CA LEU A 130 -1.55 -7.85 -11.60
C LEU A 130 -1.03 -9.27 -11.87
N THR A 131 -1.91 -10.22 -12.23
CA THR A 131 -1.56 -11.62 -12.49
C THR A 131 -0.83 -12.29 -11.30
N LEU A 132 -1.38 -12.13 -10.09
CA LEU A 132 -0.80 -12.57 -8.80
C LEU A 132 -1.32 -13.91 -8.27
#